data_AF-Q1IN10-F1
#
_entry.id   AF-Q1IN10-F1
#
_cell.length_a   1.000
_cell.length_b   1.000
_cell.length_c   1.000
_cell.angle_alpha   90.00
_cell.angle_beta   90.00
_cell.angle_gamma   90.00
#
_symmetry.space_group_name_H-M   'P 1'
#
loop_
_entity.id
_entity.type
_entity.pdbx_description
1 polymer ?
#
loop_
_entity_poly.entity_id
_entity_poly.type
_entity_poly.pdbx_seq_one_letter_code
_entity_poly.pdbx_strand_id
1 'polypeptide(L)'
;MFTTLKLPFQFDVHRLKADLAQVQPDEWVLHHNRVDYDGGWSGAALRSAGGATRNLILDSGQTADYADTPLLDRCHYFREVLAAFDCQLKSVRLLSLAPQSFIKEHTDRELQYEDGELRIHIPIQTNPRVEFYSNGERLLLEEGSTYYLNANLPHRVSNRGASERVHLVIDAKVTPWVDALFQRSLAENWSVPRVAAEEEFEKFQALLLREPALQAKLRAISNPDECFTTACQLGREYGLQFDKADIHAAKLALNRGEVPGTIELESSAESLRDWVPARVHVREPEPIVEWAHFGNQPFTQPFFEQTLSAATASPFASVFRGYSTLPTAADSARDVEPHGFIFHMTRCGSTLLTQMLATLPENLVVAEAPAIDHVAQADLKLASLSTEQHMHWLRAIVRAMGRPRNSSQSRFFVKLHAWNIHQLPLFRAAFPATPWIFLYRDPLEVLASQLMEPGNYSVPGMVDPRTLQLTAADAVLTDRFGWCSKMLARICESAVRFHDTKALFVNYTALPEAACSEVAKHFGLHLSDDEAEKMRARAQFHSKTPFYWAGKDERPKVLKDEAQRQKATELLGPIYQELKALSS
;
A
#
# COMPACT_ATOMS: atom_id res chain seq x y z
N MET A 1 22.17 9.71 -9.23
CA MET A 1 22.19 9.48 -7.78
C MET A 1 22.86 8.14 -7.54
N PHE A 2 23.86 8.07 -6.67
CA PHE A 2 24.54 6.82 -6.36
C PHE A 2 23.75 6.02 -5.32
N THR A 3 23.42 4.77 -5.65
CA THR A 3 22.74 3.84 -4.72
C THR A 3 23.75 3.03 -3.92
N THR A 4 24.69 2.39 -4.61
CA THR A 4 25.78 1.59 -4.04
C THR A 4 27.00 1.63 -4.96
N LEU A 5 28.21 1.46 -4.42
CA LEU A 5 29.45 1.42 -5.20
C LEU A 5 30.52 0.57 -4.49
N LYS A 6 31.22 -0.30 -5.21
CA LYS A 6 32.43 -0.96 -4.69
C LYS A 6 33.62 -0.03 -4.95
N LEU A 7 34.38 0.29 -3.91
CA LEU A 7 35.56 1.15 -4.00
C LEU A 7 36.80 0.29 -4.29
N PRO A 8 37.82 0.80 -5.01
CA PRO A 8 39.00 0.05 -5.46
C PRO A 8 40.02 -0.20 -4.34
N PHE A 9 39.55 -0.61 -3.17
CA PHE A 9 40.36 -0.96 -2.02
C PHE A 9 40.02 -2.39 -1.57
N GLN A 10 41.08 -3.18 -1.39
CA GLN A 10 41.03 -4.51 -0.80
C GLN A 10 42.06 -4.56 0.34
N PHE A 11 41.57 -4.70 1.57
CA PHE A 11 42.39 -4.77 2.78
C PHE A 11 42.64 -6.22 3.21
N ASP A 12 43.74 -6.43 3.93
CA ASP A 12 44.15 -7.74 4.46
C ASP A 12 43.22 -8.16 5.61
N VAL A 13 42.42 -9.19 5.34
CA VAL A 13 41.43 -9.72 6.28
C VAL A 13 42.06 -10.25 7.57
N HIS A 14 43.24 -10.86 7.51
CA HIS A 14 43.91 -11.39 8.70
C HIS A 14 44.36 -10.27 9.62
N ARG A 15 44.91 -9.19 9.06
CA ARG A 15 45.30 -7.99 9.82
C ARG A 15 44.07 -7.26 10.38
N LEU A 16 42.97 -7.16 9.62
CA LEU A 16 41.71 -6.60 10.14
C LEU A 16 41.18 -7.39 11.34
N LYS A 17 41.19 -8.73 11.26
CA LYS A 17 40.75 -9.61 12.34
C LYS A 17 41.69 -9.56 13.56
N ALA A 18 43.00 -9.37 13.35
CA ALA A 18 43.97 -9.20 14.43
C ALA A 18 43.72 -7.91 15.25
N ASP A 19 43.38 -6.81 14.57
CA ASP A 19 43.01 -5.55 15.21
C ASP A 19 41.64 -5.63 15.89
N LEU A 20 40.66 -6.31 15.27
CA LEU A 20 39.36 -6.58 15.87
C LEU A 20 39.49 -7.34 17.20
N ALA A 21 40.45 -8.26 17.31
CA ALA A 21 40.70 -9.01 18.54
C ALA A 21 41.26 -8.16 19.70
N GLN A 22 41.68 -6.91 19.46
CA GLN A 22 42.14 -6.00 20.51
C GLN A 22 41.00 -5.34 21.28
N VAL A 23 39.79 -5.33 20.71
CA VAL A 23 38.59 -4.73 21.32
C VAL A 23 38.19 -5.53 22.55
N GLN A 24 38.17 -4.89 23.71
CA GLN A 24 37.81 -5.54 24.97
C GLN A 24 36.29 -5.71 25.09
N PRO A 25 35.82 -6.74 25.82
CA PRO A 25 34.38 -7.00 25.98
C PRO A 25 33.57 -5.80 26.53
N ASP A 26 34.16 -5.00 27.42
CA ASP A 26 33.53 -3.82 28.01
C ASP A 26 33.54 -2.58 27.10
N GLU A 27 34.25 -2.62 25.98
CA GLU A 27 34.26 -1.55 24.96
C GLU A 27 33.09 -1.70 23.97
N TRP A 28 32.51 -2.90 23.85
CA TRP A 28 31.30 -3.12 23.08
C TRP A 28 30.09 -2.53 23.78
N VAL A 29 29.42 -1.60 23.11
CA VAL A 29 28.19 -0.97 23.60
C VAL A 29 27.02 -1.45 22.78
N LEU A 30 25.94 -1.87 23.44
CA LEU A 30 24.69 -2.20 22.76
C LEU A 30 24.19 -1.00 21.97
N HIS A 31 23.75 -1.25 20.75
CA HIS A 31 23.24 -0.19 19.90
C HIS A 31 21.99 0.45 20.52
N HIS A 32 21.94 1.77 20.51
CA HIS A 32 20.91 2.57 21.19
C HIS A 32 19.53 2.42 20.54
N ASN A 33 19.50 2.11 19.23
CA ASN A 33 18.27 2.01 18.46
C ASN A 33 17.57 0.64 18.61
N ARG A 34 17.06 0.35 19.82
CA ARG A 34 16.42 -0.93 20.16
C ARG A 34 15.09 -1.20 19.44
N VAL A 35 14.55 -0.21 18.72
CA VAL A 35 13.32 -0.37 17.93
C VAL A 35 13.61 -1.10 16.61
N ASP A 36 14.80 -0.87 16.06
CA ASP A 36 15.15 -1.26 14.69
C ASP A 36 15.89 -2.60 14.61
N TYR A 37 16.14 -3.30 15.73
CA TYR A 37 16.74 -4.63 15.71
C TYR A 37 16.13 -5.59 16.74
N ASP A 38 16.36 -6.87 16.54
CA ASP A 38 16.13 -7.94 17.52
C ASP A 38 17.41 -8.78 17.62
N GLY A 39 17.66 -9.36 18.80
CA GLY A 39 18.93 -10.03 19.13
C GLY A 39 20.03 -9.07 19.60
N GLY A 40 21.28 -9.37 19.24
CA GLY A 40 22.46 -8.61 19.66
C GLY A 40 23.00 -7.72 18.54
N TRP A 41 22.89 -6.40 18.70
CA TRP A 41 23.61 -5.42 17.88
C TRP A 41 24.45 -4.53 18.78
N SER A 42 25.77 -4.54 18.59
CA SER A 42 26.72 -3.77 19.37
C SER A 42 27.69 -3.01 18.48
N GLY A 43 28.35 -2.00 19.06
CA GLY A 43 29.43 -1.31 18.39
C GLY A 43 30.51 -0.81 19.32
N ALA A 44 31.66 -0.50 18.74
CA ALA A 44 32.79 0.14 19.40
C ALA A 44 33.28 1.29 18.51
N ALA A 45 33.46 2.48 19.08
CA ALA A 45 33.95 3.62 18.31
C ALA A 45 35.48 3.62 18.26
N LEU A 46 36.03 3.76 17.07
CA LEU A 46 37.44 4.08 16.83
C LEU A 46 37.65 5.58 16.72
N ARG A 47 36.64 6.31 16.23
CA ARG A 47 36.58 7.79 16.17
C ARG A 47 35.15 8.26 16.47
N SER A 48 34.99 9.23 17.37
CA SER A 48 33.69 9.75 17.80
C SER A 48 33.77 11.22 18.20
N ALA A 49 32.61 11.88 18.34
CA ALA A 49 32.56 13.24 18.89
C ALA A 49 33.16 13.24 20.30
N GLY A 50 34.22 14.03 20.50
CA GLY A 50 34.97 14.12 21.75
C GLY A 50 35.89 12.92 22.07
N GLY A 51 36.08 11.96 21.15
CA GLY A 51 37.07 10.88 21.30
C GLY A 51 36.69 9.77 22.31
N ALA A 52 35.41 9.63 22.66
CA ALA A 52 34.95 8.60 23.59
C ALA A 52 34.63 7.26 22.88
N THR A 53 35.30 6.16 23.28
CA THR A 53 35.16 4.80 22.69
C THR A 53 33.72 4.25 22.71
N ARG A 54 32.92 4.70 23.68
CA ARG A 54 31.53 4.23 23.90
C ARG A 54 30.47 5.11 23.22
N ASN A 55 30.87 6.22 22.59
CA ASN A 55 29.94 7.12 21.92
C ASN A 55 29.66 6.64 20.49
N LEU A 56 28.53 5.96 20.31
CA LEU A 56 28.04 5.49 19.01
C LEU A 56 27.07 6.46 18.32
N ILE A 57 26.75 7.59 18.96
CA ILE A 57 25.80 8.59 18.46
C ILE A 57 26.45 9.41 17.35
N LEU A 58 25.71 9.57 16.25
CA LEU A 58 26.04 10.53 15.20
C LEU A 58 25.62 11.91 15.68
N ASP A 59 26.57 12.81 15.92
CA ASP A 59 26.26 14.21 16.15
C ASP A 59 26.01 14.88 14.79
N SER A 60 24.77 15.31 14.56
CA SER A 60 24.31 16.01 13.35
C SER A 60 24.67 17.50 13.36
N GLY A 61 25.37 17.98 14.38
CA GLY A 61 25.90 19.34 14.42
C GLY A 61 27.09 19.52 13.45
N GLN A 62 27.09 20.60 12.67
CA GLN A 62 28.23 21.00 11.81
C GLN A 62 29.54 21.26 12.58
N THR A 63 29.50 21.27 13.92
CA THR A 63 30.59 21.65 14.82
C THR A 63 31.14 20.49 15.66
N ALA A 64 30.73 19.24 15.43
CA ALA A 64 31.21 18.10 16.20
C ALA A 64 32.71 17.86 15.98
N ASP A 65 33.53 17.99 17.03
CA ASP A 65 34.96 17.72 17.01
C ASP A 65 35.21 16.21 17.11
N TYR A 66 35.27 15.53 15.96
CA TYR A 66 35.53 14.10 15.88
C TYR A 66 37.01 13.82 16.12
N ALA A 67 37.30 13.03 17.17
CA ALA A 67 38.65 12.67 17.57
C ALA A 67 38.82 11.15 17.68
N ASP A 68 40.05 10.69 17.52
CA ASP A 68 40.42 9.29 17.68
C ASP A 68 40.23 8.86 19.13
N THR A 69 39.77 7.63 19.32
CA THR A 69 39.55 7.03 20.64
C THR A 69 40.79 6.25 21.09
N PRO A 70 40.97 6.00 22.40
CA PRO A 70 42.05 5.14 22.90
C PRO A 70 42.06 3.70 22.33
N LEU A 71 40.92 3.23 21.80
CA LEU A 71 40.86 1.94 21.12
C LEU A 71 41.71 1.94 19.84
N LEU A 72 41.68 3.02 19.06
CA LEU A 72 42.41 3.13 17.81
C LEU A 72 43.95 3.12 18.02
N ASP A 73 44.42 3.49 19.21
CA ASP A 73 45.86 3.44 19.57
C ASP A 73 46.44 2.02 19.58
N ARG A 74 45.57 1.03 19.83
CA ARG A 74 45.94 -0.39 19.90
C ARG A 74 45.70 -1.13 18.58
N CYS A 75 45.01 -0.49 17.63
CA CYS A 75 44.63 -1.07 16.35
C CYS A 75 45.45 -0.44 15.21
N HIS A 76 46.68 -0.91 15.04
CA HIS A 76 47.63 -0.34 14.08
C HIS A 76 47.19 -0.48 12.62
N TYR A 77 46.54 -1.59 12.27
CA TYR A 77 46.06 -1.80 10.91
C TYR A 77 44.81 -0.99 10.59
N PHE A 78 43.88 -0.82 11.54
CA PHE A 78 42.76 0.11 11.35
C PHE A 78 43.27 1.53 11.12
N ARG A 79 44.33 2.00 11.81
CA ARG A 79 44.96 3.28 11.48
C ARG A 79 45.48 3.35 10.04
N GLU A 80 46.14 2.29 9.57
CA GLU A 80 46.62 2.19 8.19
C GLU A 80 45.47 2.23 7.17
N VAL A 81 44.37 1.51 7.46
CA VAL A 81 43.13 1.53 6.66
C VAL A 81 42.53 2.94 6.60
N LEU A 82 42.41 3.62 7.74
CA LEU A 82 41.84 4.98 7.79
C LEU A 82 42.73 5.98 7.04
N ALA A 83 44.04 5.84 7.11
CA ALA A 83 44.99 6.68 6.38
C ALA A 83 44.92 6.53 4.85
N ALA A 84 44.30 5.45 4.34
CA ALA A 84 44.06 5.28 2.91
C ALA A 84 42.96 6.21 2.35
N PHE A 85 42.14 6.81 3.23
CA PHE A 85 41.07 7.72 2.86
C PHE A 85 41.52 9.18 3.05
N ASP A 86 41.93 9.83 1.96
CA ASP A 86 42.37 11.24 1.98
C ASP A 86 41.17 12.20 1.97
N CYS A 87 40.38 12.12 3.04
CA CYS A 87 39.21 12.96 3.25
C CYS A 87 38.96 13.22 4.74
N GLN A 88 38.08 14.18 5.02
CA GLN A 88 37.70 14.48 6.40
C GLN A 88 36.83 13.35 6.97
N LEU A 89 37.42 12.50 7.81
CA LEU A 89 36.71 11.45 8.55
C LEU A 89 35.88 12.05 9.69
N LYS A 90 34.64 11.57 9.84
CA LYS A 90 33.73 11.87 10.94
C LYS A 90 33.78 10.72 11.95
N SER A 91 32.73 9.90 12.00
CA SER A 91 32.65 8.75 12.90
C SER A 91 33.29 7.52 12.26
N VAL A 92 34.01 6.74 13.06
CA VAL A 92 34.55 5.44 12.65
C VAL A 92 34.17 4.43 13.71
N ARG A 93 33.44 3.39 13.31
CA ARG A 93 32.81 2.43 14.24
C ARG A 93 32.95 1.01 13.75
N LEU A 94 33.20 0.09 14.67
CA LEU A 94 32.99 -1.33 14.47
C LEU A 94 31.53 -1.63 14.81
N LEU A 95 30.78 -2.25 13.90
CA LEU A 95 29.40 -2.65 14.13
C LEU A 95 29.28 -4.18 14.03
N SER A 96 28.97 -4.82 15.16
CA SER A 96 28.79 -6.26 15.31
C SER A 96 27.32 -6.64 15.39
N LEU A 97 26.88 -7.54 14.52
CA LEU A 97 25.56 -8.17 14.56
C LEU A 97 25.73 -9.64 14.95
N ALA A 98 25.20 -10.01 16.11
CA ALA A 98 25.31 -11.34 16.69
C ALA A 98 24.60 -12.40 15.82
N PRO A 99 24.94 -13.69 15.98
CA PRO A 99 24.20 -14.78 15.33
C PRO A 99 22.70 -14.67 15.60
N GLN A 100 21.89 -15.02 14.59
CA GLN A 100 20.42 -15.00 14.64
C GLN A 100 19.80 -13.63 14.94
N SER A 101 20.56 -12.55 14.78
CA SER A 101 20.10 -11.17 15.00
C SER A 101 19.83 -10.47 13.67
N PHE A 102 18.92 -9.51 13.66
CA PHE A 102 18.55 -8.77 12.46
C PHE A 102 18.26 -7.30 12.76
N ILE A 103 18.41 -6.46 11.74
CA ILE A 103 18.08 -5.04 11.71
C ILE A 103 16.95 -4.88 10.70
N LYS A 104 15.82 -4.35 11.15
CA LYS A 104 14.61 -4.09 10.37
C LYS A 104 14.89 -3.07 9.27
N GLU A 105 14.06 -3.07 8.23
CA GLU A 105 14.17 -2.10 7.15
C GLU A 105 13.92 -0.68 7.65
N HIS A 106 14.91 0.18 7.44
CA HIS A 106 14.89 1.59 7.83
C HIS A 106 15.67 2.43 6.81
N THR A 107 15.57 3.75 6.96
CA THR A 107 16.37 4.74 6.24
C THR A 107 17.09 5.58 7.29
N ASP A 108 18.38 5.78 7.11
CA ASP A 108 19.11 6.78 7.88
C ASP A 108 18.79 8.17 7.34
N ARG A 109 18.96 9.20 8.17
CA ARG A 109 18.94 10.59 7.73
C ARG A 109 20.39 11.04 7.54
N GLU A 110 20.65 11.78 6.46
CA GLU A 110 21.98 12.29 6.07
C GLU A 110 22.91 11.17 5.56
N LEU A 111 24.18 11.45 5.25
CA LEU A 111 25.17 10.47 4.77
C LEU A 111 24.98 9.93 3.34
N GLN A 112 24.24 10.65 2.49
CA GLN A 112 24.28 10.45 1.04
C GLN A 112 25.34 11.32 0.40
N TYR A 113 26.00 10.76 -0.62
CA TYR A 113 27.05 11.42 -1.39
C TYR A 113 26.60 12.80 -1.90
N GLU A 114 25.34 12.91 -2.33
CA GLU A 114 24.76 14.15 -2.84
C GLU A 114 24.63 15.28 -1.80
N ASP A 115 24.60 14.95 -0.50
CA ASP A 115 24.57 15.92 0.60
C ASP A 115 25.97 16.28 1.11
N GLY A 116 27.03 15.80 0.45
CA GLY A 116 28.40 16.06 0.82
C GLY A 116 28.95 15.15 1.92
N GLU A 117 28.26 14.05 2.23
CA GLU A 117 28.69 13.05 3.21
C GLU A 117 28.62 11.63 2.62
N LEU A 118 29.36 10.68 3.18
CA LEU A 118 29.26 9.29 2.74
C LEU A 118 29.50 8.32 3.88
N ARG A 119 28.90 7.14 3.76
CA ARG A 119 29.15 5.98 4.62
C ARG A 119 29.82 4.85 3.84
N ILE A 120 30.97 4.43 4.33
CA ILE A 120 31.78 3.34 3.78
C ILE A 120 31.70 2.15 4.73
N HIS A 121 31.50 0.95 4.17
CA HIS A 121 31.52 -0.32 4.86
C HIS A 121 32.71 -1.16 4.38
N ILE A 122 33.48 -1.67 5.35
CA ILE A 122 34.53 -2.68 5.13
C ILE A 122 34.18 -3.90 6.00
N PRO A 123 33.68 -5.00 5.40
CA PRO A 123 33.40 -6.22 6.15
C PRO A 123 34.71 -6.81 6.70
N ILE A 124 34.80 -6.97 8.02
CA ILE A 124 35.96 -7.60 8.68
C ILE A 124 35.69 -9.09 8.88
N GLN A 125 34.49 -9.41 9.35
CA GLN A 125 34.02 -10.77 9.56
C GLN A 125 32.59 -10.88 9.04
N THR A 126 32.33 -11.86 8.17
CA THR A 126 30.98 -12.16 7.68
C THR A 126 30.80 -13.66 7.51
N ASN A 127 29.62 -14.10 7.06
CA ASN A 127 29.36 -15.49 6.72
C ASN A 127 28.32 -15.59 5.58
N PRO A 128 28.23 -16.73 4.87
CA PRO A 128 27.30 -16.89 3.74
C PRO A 128 25.81 -16.72 4.07
N ARG A 129 25.43 -16.76 5.35
CA ARG A 129 24.06 -16.60 5.85
C ARG A 129 23.77 -15.18 6.34
N VAL A 130 24.65 -14.21 6.04
CA VAL A 130 24.36 -12.78 6.20
C VAL A 130 23.64 -12.27 4.96
N GLU A 131 22.49 -11.66 5.18
CA GLU A 131 21.69 -11.02 4.15
C GLU A 131 21.73 -9.52 4.37
N PHE A 132 22.29 -8.78 3.41
CA PHE A 132 22.27 -7.32 3.43
C PHE A 132 21.42 -6.85 2.26
N TYR A 133 20.30 -6.20 2.55
CA TYR A 133 19.45 -5.61 1.52
C TYR A 133 19.60 -4.09 1.51
N SER A 134 19.71 -3.51 0.32
CA SER A 134 19.74 -2.07 0.09
C SER A 134 18.85 -1.76 -1.11
N ASN A 135 17.85 -0.91 -0.92
CA ASN A 135 16.87 -0.53 -1.92
C ASN A 135 16.24 -1.74 -2.64
N GLY A 136 15.89 -2.78 -1.88
CA GLY A 136 15.32 -4.03 -2.40
C GLY A 136 16.32 -5.04 -2.98
N GLU A 137 17.58 -4.65 -3.22
CA GLU A 137 18.60 -5.56 -3.75
C GLU A 137 19.40 -6.24 -2.64
N ARG A 138 19.60 -7.57 -2.74
CA ARG A 138 20.47 -8.32 -1.84
C ARG A 138 21.92 -8.19 -2.30
N LEU A 139 22.75 -7.60 -1.44
CA LEU A 139 24.17 -7.35 -1.68
C LEU A 139 25.03 -8.43 -1.01
N LEU A 140 26.09 -8.85 -1.69
CA LEU A 140 27.16 -9.66 -1.11
C LEU A 140 28.36 -8.75 -0.80
N LEU A 141 28.57 -8.53 0.49
CA LEU A 141 29.68 -7.71 1.01
C LEU A 141 30.79 -8.65 1.50
N GLU A 142 31.87 -8.73 0.73
CA GLU A 142 32.99 -9.64 0.92
C GLU A 142 33.99 -9.11 1.96
N GLU A 143 34.65 -10.01 2.70
CA GLU A 143 35.66 -9.62 3.69
C GLU A 143 36.81 -8.82 3.04
N GLY A 144 37.21 -7.73 3.68
CA GLY A 144 38.30 -6.86 3.25
C GLY A 144 38.00 -5.94 2.06
N SER A 145 36.88 -6.15 1.35
CA SER A 145 36.43 -5.25 0.28
C SER A 145 35.80 -3.97 0.87
N THR A 146 35.76 -2.90 0.06
CA THR A 146 35.27 -1.58 0.50
C THR A 146 34.04 -1.17 -0.30
N TYR A 147 32.98 -0.73 0.38
CA TYR A 147 31.69 -0.43 -0.23
C TYR A 147 31.13 0.90 0.25
N TYR A 148 30.70 1.76 -0.67
CA TYR A 148 29.77 2.85 -0.39
C TYR A 148 28.34 2.32 -0.49
N LEU A 149 27.52 2.60 0.52
CA LEU A 149 26.10 2.30 0.55
C LEU A 149 25.33 3.58 0.88
N ASN A 150 24.36 3.96 0.06
CA ASN A 150 23.52 5.10 0.34
C ASN A 150 22.52 4.75 1.45
N ALA A 151 22.80 5.22 2.67
CA ALA A 151 22.01 4.92 3.85
C ALA A 151 20.64 5.63 3.88
N ASN A 152 20.39 6.62 3.00
CA ASN A 152 19.07 7.24 2.84
C ASN A 152 18.09 6.35 2.06
N LEU A 153 18.58 5.29 1.42
CA LEU A 153 17.73 4.28 0.80
C LEU A 153 17.32 3.22 1.83
N PRO A 154 16.13 2.61 1.69
CA PRO A 154 15.68 1.56 2.59
C PRO A 154 16.68 0.40 2.64
N HIS A 155 17.14 0.02 3.83
CA HIS A 155 18.09 -1.06 3.99
C HIS A 155 17.83 -1.88 5.27
N ARG A 156 18.20 -3.16 5.23
CA ARG A 156 18.04 -4.12 6.33
C ARG A 156 19.15 -5.16 6.33
N VAL A 157 19.39 -5.78 7.47
CA VAL A 157 20.45 -6.81 7.61
C VAL A 157 19.97 -7.96 8.47
N SER A 158 20.12 -9.19 8.02
CA SER A 158 19.84 -10.40 8.80
C SER A 158 21.09 -11.27 8.90
N ASN A 159 21.54 -11.60 10.12
CA ASN A 159 22.61 -12.56 10.34
C ASN A 159 22.00 -13.91 10.74
N ARG A 160 21.64 -14.74 9.75
CA ARG A 160 21.13 -16.10 9.98
C ARG A 160 22.25 -17.12 10.24
N GLY A 161 23.50 -16.64 10.33
CA GLY A 161 24.69 -17.43 10.59
C GLY A 161 24.81 -17.92 12.03
N ALA A 162 25.89 -18.66 12.27
CA ALA A 162 26.31 -19.10 13.61
C ALA A 162 27.50 -18.27 14.15
N SER A 163 28.03 -17.35 13.35
CA SER A 163 29.13 -16.45 13.70
C SER A 163 28.69 -14.99 13.63
N GLU A 164 29.36 -14.12 14.39
CA GLU A 164 29.11 -12.68 14.34
C GLU A 164 29.47 -12.10 12.98
N ARG A 165 28.71 -11.09 12.56
CA ARG A 165 29.05 -10.23 11.43
C ARG A 165 29.62 -8.93 11.99
N VAL A 166 30.83 -8.56 11.60
CA VAL A 166 31.49 -7.31 12.04
C VAL A 166 31.96 -6.52 10.83
N HIS A 167 31.50 -5.28 10.70
CA HIS A 167 31.98 -4.33 9.69
C HIS A 167 32.67 -3.14 10.37
N LEU A 168 33.74 -2.65 9.76
CA LEU A 168 34.24 -1.30 9.98
C LEU A 168 33.40 -0.34 9.13
N VAL A 169 32.79 0.64 9.79
CA VAL A 169 31.93 1.65 9.18
C VAL A 169 32.56 3.02 9.37
N ILE A 170 32.78 3.72 8.26
CA ILE A 170 33.45 5.01 8.21
C ILE A 170 32.46 6.03 7.64
N ASP A 171 32.09 7.03 8.44
CA ASP A 171 31.39 8.22 7.95
C ASP A 171 32.43 9.29 7.62
N ALA A 172 32.33 9.91 6.45
CA ALA A 172 33.27 10.93 5.99
C ALA A 172 32.56 12.05 5.21
N LYS A 173 33.27 13.14 4.95
CA LYS A 173 32.81 14.16 3.99
C LYS A 173 33.25 13.83 2.57
N VAL A 174 32.39 14.18 1.62
CA VAL A 174 32.73 14.19 0.20
C VAL A 174 33.70 15.35 -0.04
N THR A 175 34.87 15.02 -0.57
CA THR A 175 35.92 15.95 -0.98
C THR A 175 36.25 15.73 -2.45
N PRO A 176 37.00 16.62 -3.12
CA PRO A 176 37.45 16.38 -4.49
C PRO A 176 38.21 15.05 -4.68
N TRP A 177 38.86 14.56 -3.63
CA TRP A 177 39.49 13.24 -3.63
C TRP A 177 38.46 12.10 -3.65
N VAL A 178 37.39 12.20 -2.86
CA VAL A 178 36.28 11.23 -2.88
C VAL A 178 35.60 11.22 -4.24
N ASP A 179 35.40 12.39 -4.85
CA ASP A 179 34.85 12.50 -6.21
C ASP A 179 35.72 11.73 -7.21
N ALA A 180 37.04 11.94 -7.19
CA ALA A 180 37.98 11.24 -8.04
C ALA A 180 37.96 9.71 -7.79
N LEU A 181 37.84 9.29 -6.53
CA LEU A 181 37.72 7.87 -6.17
C LEU A 181 36.44 7.23 -6.73
N PHE A 182 35.30 7.92 -6.65
CA PHE A 182 34.03 7.44 -7.19
C PHE A 182 34.11 7.34 -8.72
N GLN A 183 34.62 8.37 -9.39
CA GLN A 183 34.79 8.36 -10.85
C GLN A 183 35.72 7.21 -11.31
N ARG A 184 36.81 6.97 -10.58
CA ARG A 184 37.70 5.83 -10.85
C ARG A 184 36.98 4.50 -10.71
N SER A 185 36.20 4.33 -9.64
CA SER A 185 35.43 3.09 -9.39
C SER A 185 34.47 2.79 -10.55
N LEU A 186 33.79 3.83 -11.07
CA LEU A 186 32.91 3.73 -12.23
C LEU A 186 33.66 3.41 -13.52
N ALA A 187 34.76 4.11 -13.78
CA ALA A 187 35.57 3.92 -14.98
C ALA A 187 36.18 2.51 -15.07
N GLU A 188 36.55 1.94 -13.93
CA GLU A 188 37.08 0.57 -13.82
C GLU A 188 35.98 -0.49 -13.61
N ASN A 189 34.70 -0.09 -13.68
CA ASN A 189 33.54 -0.97 -13.58
C ASN A 189 33.46 -1.79 -12.27
N TRP A 190 33.92 -1.21 -11.16
CA TRP A 190 33.77 -1.80 -9.84
C TRP A 190 32.29 -1.78 -9.43
N SER A 191 31.75 -2.95 -9.15
CA SER A 191 30.35 -3.10 -8.77
C SER A 191 30.22 -3.97 -7.52
N VAL A 192 29.21 -3.67 -6.71
CA VAL A 192 28.87 -4.50 -5.55
C VAL A 192 28.30 -5.83 -6.06
N PRO A 193 28.78 -7.01 -5.65
CA PRO A 193 28.15 -8.25 -6.10
C PRO A 193 26.70 -8.36 -5.58
N ARG A 194 25.76 -8.79 -6.43
CA ARG A 194 24.35 -9.02 -6.06
C ARG A 194 24.07 -10.51 -5.96
N VAL A 195 23.18 -10.87 -5.03
CA VAL A 195 22.66 -12.22 -4.85
C VAL A 195 21.16 -12.18 -5.15
N ALA A 196 20.61 -13.27 -5.71
CA ALA A 196 19.17 -13.38 -5.83
C ALA A 196 18.51 -13.27 -4.44
N ALA A 197 17.42 -12.50 -4.36
CA ALA A 197 16.62 -12.46 -3.15
C ALA A 197 16.01 -13.84 -2.91
N GLU A 198 16.06 -14.31 -1.66
CA GLU A 198 15.32 -15.50 -1.26
C GLU A 198 13.88 -15.09 -0.93
N GLU A 199 12.92 -15.77 -1.53
CA GLU A 199 11.49 -15.46 -1.41
C GLU A 199 10.80 -16.34 -0.35
N GLU A 200 11.53 -16.70 0.70
CA GLU A 200 11.09 -17.65 1.73
C GLU A 200 9.84 -17.16 2.48
N PHE A 201 9.77 -15.86 2.77
CA PHE A 201 8.58 -15.27 3.38
C PHE A 201 7.37 -15.25 2.44
N GLU A 202 7.59 -15.00 1.15
CA GLU A 202 6.54 -14.99 0.14
C GLU A 202 5.96 -16.40 -0.06
N LYS A 203 6.83 -17.42 -0.10
CA LYS A 203 6.42 -18.84 -0.05
C LYS A 203 5.60 -19.16 1.20
N PHE A 204 5.96 -18.60 2.36
CA PHE A 204 5.19 -18.78 3.59
C PHE A 204 3.81 -18.11 3.53
N GLN A 205 3.70 -16.90 2.95
CA GLN A 205 2.41 -16.25 2.72
C GLN A 205 1.51 -17.08 1.80
N ALA A 206 2.09 -17.69 0.77
CA ALA A 206 1.38 -18.55 -0.16
C ALA A 206 0.91 -19.86 0.50
N LEU A 207 1.77 -20.50 1.30
CA LEU A 207 1.40 -21.63 2.17
C LEU A 207 0.25 -21.27 3.12
N LEU A 208 0.31 -20.10 3.76
CA LEU A 208 -0.75 -19.62 4.63
C LEU A 208 -2.08 -19.53 3.91
N LEU A 209 -2.11 -19.10 2.65
CA LEU A 209 -3.34 -19.00 1.87
C LEU A 209 -4.04 -20.36 1.74
N ARG A 210 -3.28 -21.46 1.63
CA ARG A 210 -3.77 -22.82 1.41
C ARG A 210 -4.08 -23.61 2.68
N GLU A 211 -3.57 -23.17 3.83
CA GLU A 211 -3.60 -23.92 5.09
C GLU A 211 -4.45 -23.22 6.17
N PRO A 212 -5.78 -23.46 6.24
CA PRO A 212 -6.66 -22.84 7.24
C PRO A 212 -6.21 -23.05 8.69
N ALA A 213 -5.58 -24.19 8.99
CA ALA A 213 -5.06 -24.48 10.32
C ALA A 213 -3.91 -23.53 10.72
N LEU A 214 -3.02 -23.19 9.78
CA LEU A 214 -1.96 -22.21 10.02
C LEU A 214 -2.53 -20.79 10.17
N GLN A 215 -3.50 -20.44 9.33
CA GLN A 215 -4.22 -19.16 9.45
C GLN A 215 -4.85 -19.04 10.85
N ALA A 216 -5.56 -20.07 11.31
CA ALA A 216 -6.22 -20.07 12.62
C ALA A 216 -5.23 -19.88 13.78
N LYS A 217 -4.06 -20.53 13.74
CA LYS A 217 -3.00 -20.38 14.75
C LYS A 217 -2.52 -18.93 14.85
N LEU A 218 -2.17 -18.30 13.73
CA LEU A 218 -1.67 -16.92 13.73
C LEU A 218 -2.77 -15.90 14.03
N ARG A 219 -4.00 -16.12 13.57
CA ARG A 219 -5.17 -15.27 13.83
C ARG A 219 -5.52 -15.18 15.31
N ALA A 220 -5.21 -16.20 16.10
CA ALA A 220 -5.48 -16.22 17.55
C ALA A 220 -4.55 -15.26 18.32
N ILE A 221 -3.47 -14.76 17.70
CA ILE A 221 -2.44 -13.98 18.38
C ILE A 221 -2.69 -12.48 18.15
N SER A 222 -2.97 -11.75 19.23
CA SER A 222 -3.24 -10.31 19.17
C SER A 222 -2.00 -9.43 19.33
N ASN A 223 -0.92 -9.96 19.90
CA ASN A 223 0.35 -9.25 20.01
C ASN A 223 1.16 -9.37 18.71
N PRO A 224 1.59 -8.27 18.07
CA PRO A 224 2.34 -8.35 16.83
C PRO A 224 3.66 -9.10 16.91
N ASP A 225 4.43 -8.89 17.98
CA ASP A 225 5.74 -9.51 18.13
C ASP A 225 5.62 -11.03 18.33
N GLU A 226 4.65 -11.45 19.15
CA GLU A 226 4.31 -12.86 19.33
C GLU A 226 3.83 -13.49 18.01
N CYS A 227 2.93 -12.82 17.30
CA CYS A 227 2.41 -13.30 16.01
C CYS A 227 3.55 -13.51 14.99
N PHE A 228 4.49 -12.57 14.91
CA PHE A 228 5.61 -12.64 13.99
C PHE A 228 6.63 -13.70 14.42
N THR A 229 6.88 -13.83 15.73
CA THR A 229 7.72 -14.91 16.28
C THR A 229 7.15 -16.29 15.95
N THR A 230 5.84 -16.48 16.15
CA THR A 230 5.15 -17.72 15.82
C THR A 230 5.15 -17.98 14.31
N ALA A 231 4.99 -16.94 13.48
CA ALA A 231 5.11 -17.09 12.02
C ALA A 231 6.49 -17.60 11.62
N CYS A 232 7.58 -17.03 12.14
CA CYS A 232 8.94 -17.52 11.89
C CYS A 232 9.15 -18.95 12.38
N GLN A 233 8.57 -19.34 13.51
CA GLN A 233 8.62 -20.72 13.99
C GLN A 233 7.91 -21.68 13.05
N LEU A 234 6.67 -21.37 12.65
CA LEU A 234 5.91 -22.16 11.69
C LEU A 234 6.65 -22.25 10.35
N GLY A 235 7.23 -21.15 9.86
CA GLY A 235 8.08 -21.17 8.67
C GLY A 235 9.17 -22.25 8.75
N ARG A 236 9.92 -22.29 9.86
CA ARG A 236 10.97 -23.29 10.09
C ARG A 236 10.45 -24.72 10.13
N GLU A 237 9.27 -24.94 10.72
CA GLU A 237 8.62 -26.27 10.73
C GLU A 237 8.29 -26.77 9.31
N TYR A 238 8.08 -25.86 8.36
CA TYR A 238 7.85 -26.14 6.95
C TYR A 238 9.11 -25.99 6.08
N GLY A 239 10.29 -25.86 6.69
CA GLY A 239 11.57 -25.73 5.99
C GLY A 239 11.84 -24.36 5.37
N LEU A 240 11.03 -23.35 5.68
CA LEU A 240 11.18 -21.98 5.18
C LEU A 240 11.99 -21.14 6.17
N GLN A 241 12.98 -20.40 5.67
CA GLN A 241 13.87 -19.58 6.52
C GLN A 241 13.66 -18.08 6.32
N PHE A 242 12.89 -17.47 7.22
CA PHE A 242 12.72 -16.02 7.31
C PHE A 242 12.69 -15.56 8.77
N ASP A 243 12.94 -14.27 9.02
CA ASP A 243 12.88 -13.64 10.34
C ASP A 243 11.90 -12.45 10.35
N LYS A 244 11.82 -11.70 11.47
CA LYS A 244 10.87 -10.59 11.55
C LYS A 244 11.28 -9.40 10.66
N ALA A 245 12.56 -9.25 10.28
CA ALA A 245 12.97 -8.20 9.35
C ALA A 245 12.30 -8.40 7.98
N ASP A 246 12.16 -9.64 7.52
CA ASP A 246 11.43 -9.97 6.28
C ASP A 246 9.95 -9.60 6.39
N ILE A 247 9.31 -9.95 7.51
CA ILE A 247 7.90 -9.60 7.79
C ILE A 247 7.72 -8.08 7.79
N HIS A 248 8.64 -7.34 8.43
CA HIS A 248 8.61 -5.88 8.48
C HIS A 248 8.83 -5.26 7.09
N ALA A 249 9.78 -5.77 6.31
CA ALA A 249 10.02 -5.31 4.94
C ALA A 249 8.80 -5.55 4.05
N ALA A 250 8.18 -6.73 4.13
CA ALA A 250 6.96 -7.05 3.39
C ALA A 250 5.79 -6.14 3.80
N LYS A 251 5.66 -5.80 5.08
CA LYS A 251 4.66 -4.82 5.54
C LYS A 251 4.88 -3.43 4.95
N LEU A 252 6.13 -2.98 4.88
CA LEU A 252 6.47 -1.69 4.27
C LEU A 252 6.20 -1.70 2.76
N ALA A 253 6.60 -2.76 2.05
CA ALA A 253 6.31 -2.98 0.64
C ALA A 253 4.81 -2.95 0.35
N LEU A 254 4.01 -3.64 1.16
CA LEU A 254 2.55 -3.64 1.08
C LEU A 254 1.95 -2.23 1.24
N ASN A 255 2.47 -1.43 2.19
CA ASN A 255 2.02 -0.05 2.38
C ASN A 255 2.37 0.86 1.19
N ARG A 256 3.46 0.54 0.46
CA ARG A 256 3.84 1.22 -0.80
C ARG A 256 3.06 0.70 -2.01
N GLY A 257 2.25 -0.34 -1.85
CA GLY A 257 1.49 -0.97 -2.95
C GLY A 257 2.36 -1.84 -3.86
N GLU A 258 3.51 -2.30 -3.37
CA GLU A 258 4.37 -3.24 -4.10
C GLU A 258 3.76 -4.64 -4.10
N VAL A 259 4.05 -5.38 -5.16
CA VAL A 259 3.66 -6.78 -5.32
C VAL A 259 4.90 -7.65 -5.11
N PRO A 260 4.80 -8.76 -4.36
CA PRO A 260 5.84 -9.78 -4.30
C PRO A 260 6.30 -10.30 -5.68
N GLY A 261 7.55 -10.76 -5.75
CA GLY A 261 8.10 -11.43 -6.94
C GLY A 261 7.47 -12.82 -7.13
N THR A 262 7.46 -13.58 -6.04
CA THR A 262 6.70 -14.81 -5.76
C THR A 262 5.18 -14.66 -5.78
N ILE A 263 4.49 -15.13 -6.83
CA ILE A 263 3.02 -15.26 -6.84
C ILE A 263 2.65 -16.70 -7.12
N GLU A 264 1.85 -17.29 -6.22
CA GLU A 264 1.27 -18.60 -6.50
C GLU A 264 0.03 -18.48 -7.40
N LEU A 265 -0.03 -19.37 -8.39
CA LEU A 265 -1.07 -19.43 -9.41
C LEU A 265 -2.28 -20.28 -9.01
N GLU A 266 -2.17 -21.09 -7.95
CA GLU A 266 -3.19 -22.07 -7.59
C GLU A 266 -3.75 -21.79 -6.18
N SER A 267 -5.00 -21.34 -6.17
CA SER A 267 -5.85 -21.22 -4.98
C SER A 267 -7.13 -22.03 -5.20
N SER A 268 -7.80 -22.47 -4.13
CA SER A 268 -9.10 -23.15 -4.22
C SER A 268 -10.22 -22.26 -3.68
N ALA A 269 -11.48 -22.55 -4.08
CA ALA A 269 -12.67 -21.91 -3.52
C ALA A 269 -12.67 -21.89 -1.98
N GLU A 270 -12.27 -23.00 -1.36
CA GLU A 270 -12.32 -23.21 0.09
C GLU A 270 -11.25 -22.40 0.81
N SER A 271 -10.04 -22.35 0.25
CA SER A 271 -8.91 -21.63 0.83
C SER A 271 -9.11 -20.10 0.80
N LEU A 272 -9.91 -19.59 -0.14
CA LEU A 272 -10.24 -18.17 -0.28
C LEU A 272 -11.56 -17.73 0.38
N ARG A 273 -12.25 -18.59 1.13
CA ARG A 273 -13.57 -18.27 1.71
C ARG A 273 -13.55 -16.99 2.56
N ASP A 274 -12.56 -16.88 3.45
CA ASP A 274 -12.41 -15.74 4.36
C ASP A 274 -11.65 -14.56 3.73
N TRP A 275 -11.17 -14.72 2.50
CA TRP A 275 -10.32 -13.77 1.79
C TRP A 275 -11.13 -12.96 0.78
N VAL A 276 -10.86 -11.67 0.72
CA VAL A 276 -11.57 -10.71 -0.14
C VAL A 276 -10.55 -9.95 -0.99
N PRO A 277 -10.81 -9.73 -2.30
CA PRO A 277 -9.96 -8.88 -3.13
C PRO A 277 -9.84 -7.47 -2.52
N ALA A 278 -8.64 -7.11 -2.06
CA ALA A 278 -8.35 -5.79 -1.55
C ALA A 278 -7.97 -4.84 -2.69
N ARG A 279 -7.10 -5.31 -3.59
CA ARG A 279 -6.60 -4.57 -4.75
C ARG A 279 -6.37 -5.50 -5.93
N VAL A 280 -6.35 -4.92 -7.13
CA VAL A 280 -5.91 -5.61 -8.34
C VAL A 280 -4.76 -4.83 -8.97
N HIS A 281 -3.66 -5.52 -9.25
CA HIS A 281 -2.49 -4.96 -9.90
C HIS A 281 -2.56 -5.32 -11.39
N VAL A 282 -2.96 -4.35 -12.20
CA VAL A 282 -3.14 -4.51 -13.65
C VAL A 282 -1.77 -4.55 -14.34
N ARG A 283 -1.44 -5.69 -14.93
CA ARG A 283 -0.19 -5.95 -15.69
C ARG A 283 -0.40 -7.07 -16.71
N GLU A 284 0.57 -7.26 -17.61
CA GLU A 284 0.62 -8.42 -18.53
C GLU A 284 1.37 -9.61 -17.88
N PRO A 285 1.08 -10.88 -18.27
CA PRO A 285 0.01 -11.30 -19.19
C PRO A 285 -1.38 -11.30 -18.57
N GLU A 286 -1.47 -11.29 -17.23
CA GLU A 286 -2.72 -11.26 -16.47
C GLU A 286 -2.56 -10.46 -15.17
N PRO A 287 -3.66 -9.92 -14.61
CA PRO A 287 -3.60 -9.11 -13.41
C PRO A 287 -3.40 -9.99 -12.18
N ILE A 288 -2.85 -9.37 -11.14
CA ILE A 288 -2.69 -10.02 -9.84
C ILE A 288 -3.78 -9.51 -8.91
N VAL A 289 -4.39 -10.41 -8.19
CA VAL A 289 -5.31 -10.10 -7.11
C VAL A 289 -4.54 -10.13 -5.79
N GLU A 290 -4.54 -9.00 -5.09
CA GLU A 290 -4.11 -8.91 -3.70
C GLU A 290 -5.32 -9.20 -2.80
N TRP A 291 -5.22 -10.26 -2.02
CA TRP A 291 -6.26 -10.71 -1.09
C TRP A 291 -5.93 -10.30 0.33
N ALA A 292 -6.93 -9.78 1.03
CA ALA A 292 -6.87 -9.56 2.46
C ALA A 292 -7.85 -10.49 3.19
N HIS A 293 -7.46 -10.92 4.38
CA HIS A 293 -8.26 -11.79 5.20
C HIS A 293 -9.29 -10.98 6.00
N PHE A 294 -10.58 -11.21 5.77
CA PHE A 294 -11.68 -10.51 6.45
C PHE A 294 -12.37 -11.37 7.51
N GLY A 295 -12.19 -12.69 7.51
CA GLY A 295 -12.96 -13.58 8.40
C GLY A 295 -14.46 -13.33 8.27
N ASN A 296 -15.18 -13.13 9.37
CA ASN A 296 -16.62 -12.84 9.33
C ASN A 296 -16.95 -11.34 9.39
N GLN A 297 -15.99 -10.45 9.12
CA GLN A 297 -16.20 -9.00 9.19
C GLN A 297 -17.34 -8.57 8.24
N PRO A 298 -18.42 -7.95 8.76
CA PRO A 298 -19.53 -7.48 7.92
C PRO A 298 -19.16 -6.18 7.21
N PHE A 299 -19.75 -5.95 6.03
CA PHE A 299 -19.50 -4.76 5.20
C PHE A 299 -20.54 -3.69 5.52
N THR A 300 -20.41 -3.10 6.70
CA THR A 300 -21.37 -2.10 7.23
C THR A 300 -20.89 -0.66 7.04
N GLN A 301 -19.65 -0.48 6.61
CA GLN A 301 -18.96 0.79 6.62
C GLN A 301 -19.34 1.59 5.35
N PRO A 302 -19.37 2.92 5.43
CA PRO A 302 -19.70 3.78 4.29
C PRO A 302 -18.87 3.56 3.02
N PHE A 303 -17.62 3.10 3.19
CA PHE A 303 -16.65 2.83 2.11
C PHE A 303 -15.88 1.54 2.38
N PHE A 304 -15.51 0.84 1.31
CA PHE A 304 -14.77 -0.42 1.40
C PHE A 304 -13.39 -0.24 2.04
N GLU A 305 -12.69 0.87 1.79
CA GLU A 305 -11.40 1.18 2.42
C GLU A 305 -11.48 1.16 3.96
N GLN A 306 -12.60 1.63 4.53
CA GLN A 306 -12.83 1.57 5.98
C GLN A 306 -13.10 0.13 6.45
N THR A 307 -13.77 -0.68 5.63
CA THR A 307 -13.97 -2.10 5.90
C THR A 307 -12.64 -2.86 5.86
N LEU A 308 -11.80 -2.57 4.86
CA LEU A 308 -10.46 -3.12 4.71
C LEU A 308 -9.56 -2.73 5.89
N SER A 309 -9.56 -1.46 6.29
CA SER A 309 -8.82 -0.99 7.47
C SER A 309 -9.25 -1.72 8.74
N ALA A 310 -10.56 -1.94 8.94
CA ALA A 310 -11.07 -2.69 10.09
C ALA A 310 -10.65 -4.17 10.04
N ALA A 311 -10.75 -4.81 8.88
CA ALA A 311 -10.35 -6.21 8.69
C ALA A 311 -8.84 -6.42 8.90
N THR A 312 -8.02 -5.42 8.56
CA THR A 312 -6.56 -5.50 8.58
C THR A 312 -5.92 -4.94 9.84
N ALA A 313 -6.74 -4.61 10.86
CA ALA A 313 -6.26 -4.09 12.15
C ALA A 313 -5.53 -5.13 13.01
N SER A 314 -5.80 -6.43 12.80
CA SER A 314 -5.10 -7.51 13.51
C SER A 314 -3.65 -7.68 13.02
N PRO A 315 -2.72 -8.16 13.86
CA PRO A 315 -1.34 -8.38 13.42
C PRO A 315 -1.24 -9.28 12.19
N PHE A 316 -2.02 -10.38 12.18
CA PHE A 316 -2.10 -11.30 11.07
C PHE A 316 -2.53 -10.59 9.77
N ALA A 317 -3.73 -9.99 9.78
CA ALA A 317 -4.26 -9.34 8.60
C ALA A 317 -3.58 -8.01 8.27
N SER A 318 -2.61 -7.53 9.07
CA SER A 318 -1.81 -6.34 8.74
C SER A 318 -0.63 -6.63 7.80
N VAL A 319 -0.21 -7.88 7.67
CA VAL A 319 0.98 -8.26 6.87
C VAL A 319 0.75 -9.46 5.97
N PHE A 320 0.05 -10.50 6.45
CA PHE A 320 -0.14 -11.71 5.66
C PHE A 320 -1.24 -11.47 4.62
N ARG A 321 -0.83 -11.15 3.39
CA ARG A 321 -1.66 -11.01 2.20
C ARG A 321 -1.56 -12.27 1.35
N GLY A 322 -2.65 -12.60 0.67
CA GLY A 322 -2.62 -13.59 -0.41
C GLY A 322 -2.38 -12.89 -1.73
N TYR A 323 -1.62 -13.50 -2.63
CA TYR A 323 -1.44 -13.02 -4.00
C TYR A 323 -1.73 -14.19 -4.93
N SER A 324 -2.59 -13.96 -5.92
CA SER A 324 -2.90 -14.93 -6.96
C SER A 324 -3.21 -14.23 -8.26
N THR A 325 -3.35 -15.00 -9.33
CA THR A 325 -4.03 -14.55 -10.54
C THR A 325 -5.54 -14.49 -10.30
N LEU A 326 -6.32 -14.21 -11.34
CA LEU A 326 -7.77 -14.11 -11.21
C LEU A 326 -8.36 -15.42 -10.68
N PRO A 327 -9.33 -15.35 -9.76
CA PRO A 327 -10.00 -16.55 -9.25
C PRO A 327 -10.68 -17.27 -10.42
N THR A 328 -10.51 -18.60 -10.49
CA THR A 328 -11.10 -19.39 -11.57
C THR A 328 -12.59 -19.64 -11.31
N ALA A 329 -13.35 -20.01 -12.35
CA ALA A 329 -14.77 -20.35 -12.20
C ALA A 329 -15.01 -21.58 -11.30
N ALA A 330 -14.00 -22.44 -11.13
CA ALA A 330 -14.05 -23.55 -10.18
C ALA A 330 -13.95 -23.07 -8.72
N ASP A 331 -13.40 -21.87 -8.49
CA ASP A 331 -13.27 -21.24 -7.16
C ASP A 331 -14.54 -20.51 -6.70
N SER A 332 -15.56 -20.45 -7.56
CA SER A 332 -16.87 -19.88 -7.26
C SER A 332 -17.90 -21.00 -7.14
N ALA A 333 -18.03 -21.59 -5.95
CA ALA A 333 -19.06 -22.60 -5.66
C ALA A 333 -20.51 -22.09 -5.88
N ARG A 334 -20.70 -20.78 -6.14
CA ARG A 334 -21.92 -20.16 -6.67
C ARG A 334 -21.51 -18.96 -7.55
N ASP A 335 -22.08 -18.85 -8.75
CA ASP A 335 -22.04 -17.60 -9.52
C ASP A 335 -22.87 -16.56 -8.77
N VAL A 336 -22.22 -15.71 -7.98
CA VAL A 336 -22.91 -14.62 -7.26
C VAL A 336 -23.04 -13.43 -8.19
N GLU A 337 -24.21 -13.30 -8.79
CA GLU A 337 -24.57 -12.14 -9.59
C GLU A 337 -25.01 -10.97 -8.68
N PRO A 338 -24.56 -9.74 -8.95
CA PRO A 338 -25.08 -8.59 -8.22
C PRO A 338 -26.57 -8.41 -8.49
N HIS A 339 -27.32 -8.17 -7.42
CA HIS A 339 -28.73 -7.79 -7.46
C HIS A 339 -28.90 -6.35 -7.94
N GLY A 340 -27.86 -5.52 -7.84
CA GLY A 340 -27.88 -4.17 -8.36
C GLY A 340 -26.53 -3.46 -8.35
N PHE A 341 -26.27 -2.67 -9.39
CA PHE A 341 -25.20 -1.67 -9.40
C PHE A 341 -25.74 -0.29 -9.03
N ILE A 342 -25.01 0.43 -8.19
CA ILE A 342 -25.35 1.77 -7.74
C ILE A 342 -24.31 2.74 -8.29
N PHE A 343 -24.65 3.39 -9.41
CA PHE A 343 -23.91 4.51 -9.96
C PHE A 343 -24.45 5.82 -9.41
N HIS A 344 -23.65 6.89 -9.45
CA HIS A 344 -24.05 8.15 -8.87
C HIS A 344 -23.24 9.35 -9.37
N MET A 345 -23.85 10.53 -9.35
CA MET A 345 -23.19 11.77 -9.77
C MET A 345 -22.24 12.40 -8.75
N THR A 346 -22.00 11.75 -7.59
CA THR A 346 -21.33 12.28 -6.38
C THR A 346 -22.16 13.26 -5.54
N ARG A 347 -21.92 13.26 -4.22
CA ARG A 347 -22.60 14.09 -3.19
C ARG A 347 -24.15 14.10 -3.30
N CYS A 348 -24.74 12.99 -3.74
CA CYS A 348 -26.15 12.84 -4.07
C CYS A 348 -26.86 11.75 -3.26
N GLY A 349 -26.34 11.40 -2.08
CA GLY A 349 -26.96 10.42 -1.18
C GLY A 349 -26.69 8.95 -1.50
N SER A 350 -25.76 8.62 -2.42
CA SER A 350 -25.38 7.23 -2.70
C SER A 350 -24.90 6.47 -1.46
N THR A 351 -24.14 7.13 -0.58
CA THR A 351 -23.72 6.54 0.71
C THR A 351 -24.91 6.33 1.66
N LEU A 352 -25.90 7.23 1.67
CA LEU A 352 -27.10 7.06 2.49
C LEU A 352 -27.86 5.80 2.05
N LEU A 353 -28.10 5.65 0.75
CA LEU A 353 -28.77 4.47 0.19
C LEU A 353 -28.03 3.17 0.55
N THR A 354 -26.71 3.12 0.36
CA THR A 354 -25.94 1.90 0.67
C THR A 354 -25.94 1.57 2.16
N GLN A 355 -25.97 2.58 3.03
CA GLN A 355 -26.07 2.37 4.47
C GLN A 355 -27.44 1.84 4.89
N MET A 356 -28.52 2.32 4.25
CA MET A 356 -29.85 1.74 4.43
C MET A 356 -29.88 0.27 4.01
N LEU A 357 -29.38 -0.05 2.81
CA LEU A 357 -29.28 -1.43 2.33
C LEU A 357 -28.43 -2.31 3.27
N ALA A 358 -27.28 -1.82 3.74
CA ALA A 358 -26.37 -2.56 4.62
C ALA A 358 -26.92 -2.80 6.04
N THR A 359 -28.07 -2.20 6.39
CA THR A 359 -28.75 -2.44 7.67
C THR A 359 -29.42 -3.82 7.71
N LEU A 360 -29.76 -4.39 6.55
CA LEU A 360 -30.39 -5.70 6.46
C LEU A 360 -29.32 -6.82 6.42
N PRO A 361 -29.36 -7.81 7.32
CA PRO A 361 -28.35 -8.87 7.39
C PRO A 361 -28.32 -9.81 6.18
N GLU A 362 -29.37 -9.79 5.36
CA GLU A 362 -29.48 -10.51 4.10
C GLU A 362 -28.66 -9.86 2.98
N ASN A 363 -28.28 -8.58 3.16
CA ASN A 363 -27.59 -7.78 2.16
C ASN A 363 -26.07 -7.79 2.41
N LEU A 364 -25.31 -8.09 1.36
CA LEU A 364 -23.91 -7.75 1.22
C LEU A 364 -23.79 -6.50 0.35
N VAL A 365 -23.25 -5.42 0.90
CA VAL A 365 -23.08 -4.15 0.18
C VAL A 365 -21.59 -3.83 0.07
N VAL A 366 -21.07 -3.85 -1.15
CA VAL A 366 -19.69 -3.46 -1.47
C VAL A 366 -19.72 -2.03 -1.96
N ALA A 367 -19.14 -1.11 -1.20
CA ALA A 367 -19.15 0.31 -1.51
C ALA A 367 -17.76 0.81 -1.92
N GLU A 368 -17.58 1.16 -3.19
CA GLU A 368 -16.38 1.83 -3.71
C GLU A 368 -15.09 1.01 -3.46
N ALA A 369 -15.11 -0.26 -3.90
CA ALA A 369 -13.98 -1.17 -3.71
C ALA A 369 -12.87 -0.96 -4.76
N PRO A 370 -11.61 -0.69 -4.34
CA PRO A 370 -10.49 -0.48 -5.27
C PRO A 370 -10.26 -1.64 -6.23
N ALA A 371 -10.46 -2.89 -5.79
CA ALA A 371 -10.31 -4.06 -6.65
C ALA A 371 -11.24 -4.00 -7.89
N ILE A 372 -12.48 -3.56 -7.73
CA ILE A 372 -13.45 -3.41 -8.83
C ILE A 372 -13.06 -2.22 -9.72
N ASP A 373 -12.65 -1.11 -9.11
CA ASP A 373 -12.24 0.09 -9.83
C ASP A 373 -10.99 -0.15 -10.71
N HIS A 374 -9.99 -0.84 -10.16
CA HIS A 374 -8.75 -1.16 -10.85
C HIS A 374 -8.99 -2.01 -12.11
N VAL A 375 -9.89 -3.01 -12.05
CA VAL A 375 -10.25 -3.79 -13.23
C VAL A 375 -11.13 -3.00 -14.19
N ALA A 376 -12.07 -2.19 -13.70
CA ALA A 376 -12.91 -1.36 -14.55
C ALA A 376 -12.06 -0.40 -15.41
N GLN A 377 -10.99 0.17 -14.85
CA GLN A 377 -10.08 1.10 -15.52
C GLN A 377 -8.84 0.45 -16.14
N ALA A 378 -8.82 -0.88 -16.29
CA ALA A 378 -7.62 -1.60 -16.75
C ALA A 378 -7.17 -1.18 -18.17
N ASP A 379 -8.11 -0.78 -19.02
CA ASP A 379 -7.87 -0.26 -20.38
C ASP A 379 -7.05 1.04 -20.41
N LEU A 380 -7.11 1.85 -19.35
CA LEU A 380 -6.27 3.05 -19.22
C LEU A 380 -4.78 2.72 -19.05
N LYS A 381 -4.47 1.52 -18.56
CA LYS A 381 -3.11 1.00 -18.33
C LYS A 381 -2.66 0.03 -19.43
N LEU A 382 -3.58 -0.76 -19.99
CA LEU A 382 -3.31 -1.80 -20.97
C LEU A 382 -4.11 -1.56 -22.26
N ALA A 383 -3.48 -0.89 -23.23
CA ALA A 383 -4.10 -0.63 -24.54
C ALA A 383 -4.36 -1.91 -25.35
N SER A 384 -3.68 -3.02 -25.02
CA SER A 384 -3.82 -4.34 -25.64
C SER A 384 -5.02 -5.14 -25.12
N LEU A 385 -5.72 -4.65 -24.08
CA LEU A 385 -6.79 -5.39 -23.41
C LEU A 385 -8.01 -5.56 -24.32
N SER A 386 -8.34 -6.81 -24.68
CA SER A 386 -9.57 -7.09 -25.43
C SER A 386 -10.82 -6.95 -24.55
N THR A 387 -11.96 -6.64 -25.17
CA THR A 387 -13.26 -6.55 -24.47
C THR A 387 -13.61 -7.84 -23.71
N GLU A 388 -13.33 -9.01 -24.30
CA GLU A 388 -13.58 -10.31 -23.65
C GLU A 388 -12.74 -10.51 -22.39
N GLN A 389 -11.44 -10.18 -22.45
CA GLN A 389 -10.58 -10.22 -21.27
C GLN A 389 -11.05 -9.23 -20.20
N HIS A 390 -11.42 -8.01 -20.60
CA HIS A 390 -11.89 -6.98 -19.69
C HIS A 390 -13.16 -7.41 -18.94
N MET A 391 -14.12 -7.99 -19.66
CA MET A 391 -15.34 -8.57 -19.07
C MET A 391 -15.00 -9.74 -18.14
N HIS A 392 -14.09 -10.62 -18.54
CA HIS A 392 -13.67 -11.75 -17.72
C HIS A 392 -13.07 -11.28 -16.38
N TRP A 393 -12.17 -10.29 -16.41
CA TRP A 393 -11.54 -9.74 -15.21
C TRP A 393 -12.57 -9.07 -14.29
N LEU A 394 -13.48 -8.28 -14.86
CA LEU A 394 -14.54 -7.64 -14.09
C LEU A 394 -15.47 -8.67 -13.44
N ARG A 395 -15.88 -9.71 -14.18
CA ARG A 395 -16.72 -10.80 -13.65
C ARG A 395 -16.03 -11.51 -12.49
N ALA A 396 -14.77 -11.90 -12.66
CA ALA A 396 -14.01 -12.63 -11.65
C ALA A 396 -13.93 -11.84 -10.33
N ILE A 397 -13.59 -10.55 -10.38
CA ILE A 397 -13.47 -9.71 -9.19
C ILE A 397 -14.82 -9.41 -8.56
N VAL A 398 -15.83 -9.00 -9.33
CA VAL A 398 -17.16 -8.68 -8.79
C VAL A 398 -17.79 -9.91 -8.12
N ARG A 399 -17.69 -11.09 -8.73
CA ARG A 399 -18.19 -12.35 -8.14
C ARG A 399 -17.41 -12.74 -6.89
N ALA A 400 -16.09 -12.56 -6.87
CA ALA A 400 -15.28 -12.80 -5.67
C ALA A 400 -15.66 -11.87 -4.51
N MET A 401 -15.96 -10.60 -4.80
CA MET A 401 -16.45 -9.63 -3.81
C MET A 401 -17.86 -9.95 -3.30
N GLY A 402 -18.67 -10.65 -4.10
CA GLY A 402 -20.05 -11.04 -3.77
C GLY A 402 -20.19 -12.28 -2.88
N ARG A 403 -19.09 -12.98 -2.56
CA ARG A 403 -19.13 -14.21 -1.75
C ARG A 403 -19.80 -13.95 -0.39
N PRO A 404 -20.88 -14.67 -0.03
CA PRO A 404 -21.56 -14.50 1.25
C PRO A 404 -20.60 -14.72 2.43
N ARG A 405 -20.65 -13.81 3.41
CA ARG A 405 -19.85 -13.86 4.65
C ARG A 405 -20.52 -14.69 5.74
N ASN A 406 -21.81 -14.93 5.63
CA ASN A 406 -22.60 -15.74 6.54
C ASN A 406 -23.78 -16.38 5.78
N SER A 407 -24.54 -17.23 6.46
CA SER A 407 -25.66 -17.96 5.84
C SER A 407 -26.92 -17.12 5.60
N SER A 408 -27.05 -15.92 6.20
CA SER A 408 -28.20 -15.04 5.96
C SER A 408 -28.05 -14.23 4.67
N GLN A 409 -26.81 -13.94 4.27
CA GLN A 409 -26.54 -13.15 3.07
C GLN A 409 -26.98 -13.87 1.79
N SER A 410 -27.96 -13.27 1.14
CA SER A 410 -28.58 -13.77 -0.09
C SER A 410 -28.66 -12.70 -1.19
N ARG A 411 -28.46 -11.42 -0.84
CA ARG A 411 -28.57 -10.26 -1.73
C ARG A 411 -27.22 -9.55 -1.80
N PHE A 412 -26.79 -9.15 -3.00
CA PHE A 412 -25.47 -8.55 -3.23
C PHE A 412 -25.58 -7.26 -4.04
N PHE A 413 -25.07 -6.14 -3.51
CA PHE A 413 -25.10 -4.84 -4.16
C PHE A 413 -23.69 -4.24 -4.25
N VAL A 414 -23.42 -3.57 -5.37
CA VAL A 414 -22.15 -2.89 -5.59
C VAL A 414 -22.41 -1.42 -5.86
N LYS A 415 -21.98 -0.56 -4.95
CA LYS A 415 -21.85 0.87 -5.21
C LYS A 415 -20.48 1.15 -5.77
N LEU A 416 -20.43 1.81 -6.91
CA LEU A 416 -19.21 2.11 -7.64
C LEU A 416 -18.76 3.55 -7.35
N HIS A 417 -17.50 3.88 -7.67
CA HIS A 417 -17.07 5.27 -7.64
C HIS A 417 -17.84 6.07 -8.70
N ALA A 418 -17.97 7.39 -8.50
CA ALA A 418 -18.77 8.24 -9.38
C ALA A 418 -18.33 8.17 -10.85
N TRP A 419 -17.02 8.07 -11.09
CA TRP A 419 -16.44 7.99 -12.44
C TRP A 419 -16.63 6.65 -13.12
N ASN A 420 -16.94 5.56 -12.40
CA ASN A 420 -17.14 4.26 -13.03
C ASN A 420 -18.35 4.23 -13.98
N ILE A 421 -19.21 5.25 -13.96
CA ILE A 421 -20.27 5.43 -14.96
C ILE A 421 -19.73 5.49 -16.39
N HIS A 422 -18.48 5.93 -16.58
CA HIS A 422 -17.80 5.93 -17.87
C HIS A 422 -17.59 4.51 -18.42
N GLN A 423 -17.48 3.53 -17.54
CA GLN A 423 -17.34 2.10 -17.86
C GLN A 423 -18.68 1.37 -17.87
N LEU A 424 -19.82 2.06 -17.79
CA LEU A 424 -21.14 1.40 -17.80
C LEU A 424 -21.31 0.40 -18.96
N PRO A 425 -20.88 0.67 -20.21
CA PRO A 425 -20.95 -0.34 -21.29
C PRO A 425 -20.24 -1.66 -20.94
N LEU A 426 -19.09 -1.61 -20.27
CA LEU A 426 -18.38 -2.80 -19.79
C LEU A 426 -19.20 -3.54 -18.72
N PHE A 427 -19.73 -2.81 -17.73
CA PHE A 427 -20.58 -3.42 -16.69
C PHE A 427 -21.83 -4.07 -17.30
N ARG A 428 -22.48 -3.44 -18.29
CA ARG A 428 -23.64 -4.00 -18.99
C ARG A 428 -23.28 -5.23 -19.82
N ALA A 429 -22.13 -5.24 -20.47
CA ALA A 429 -21.66 -6.40 -21.23
C ALA A 429 -21.26 -7.57 -20.31
N ALA A 430 -20.59 -7.28 -19.19
CA ALA A 430 -20.21 -8.25 -18.19
C ALA A 430 -21.43 -8.83 -17.45
N PHE A 431 -22.43 -8.00 -17.15
CA PHE A 431 -23.58 -8.32 -16.30
C PHE A 431 -24.91 -7.88 -16.94
N PRO A 432 -25.32 -8.50 -18.06
CA PRO A 432 -26.44 -8.01 -18.86
C PRO A 432 -27.79 -8.05 -18.13
N ALA A 433 -27.97 -8.98 -17.19
CA ALA A 433 -29.22 -9.14 -16.44
C ALA A 433 -29.35 -8.19 -15.25
N THR A 434 -28.22 -7.74 -14.68
CA THR A 434 -28.18 -6.96 -13.44
C THR A 434 -28.77 -5.56 -13.62
N PRO A 435 -29.81 -5.18 -12.88
CA PRO A 435 -30.34 -3.82 -12.90
C PRO A 435 -29.33 -2.84 -12.29
N TRP A 436 -29.43 -1.57 -12.66
CA TRP A 436 -28.58 -0.53 -12.12
C TRP A 436 -29.38 0.74 -11.88
N ILE A 437 -28.87 1.59 -11.00
CA ILE A 437 -29.45 2.91 -10.73
C ILE A 437 -28.41 4.00 -10.90
N PHE A 438 -28.89 5.21 -11.18
CA PHE A 438 -28.08 6.43 -11.11
C PHE A 438 -28.69 7.42 -10.13
N LEU A 439 -28.00 7.65 -9.00
CA LEU A 439 -28.41 8.68 -8.06
C LEU A 439 -27.90 10.05 -8.47
N TYR A 440 -28.81 11.02 -8.48
CA TYR A 440 -28.52 12.39 -8.85
C TYR A 440 -29.20 13.40 -7.91
N ARG A 441 -28.70 14.64 -7.90
CA ARG A 441 -29.16 15.79 -7.11
C ARG A 441 -29.05 17.02 -8.01
N ASP A 442 -29.53 18.17 -7.55
CA ASP A 442 -29.20 19.43 -8.20
C ASP A 442 -27.66 19.56 -8.36
N PRO A 443 -27.13 19.65 -9.58
CA PRO A 443 -25.69 19.66 -9.82
C PRO A 443 -25.01 20.93 -9.29
N LEU A 444 -25.73 22.05 -9.11
CA LEU A 444 -25.17 23.25 -8.50
C LEU A 444 -24.92 23.03 -7.00
N GLU A 445 -25.80 22.29 -6.32
CA GLU A 445 -25.62 21.92 -4.92
C GLU A 445 -24.44 20.95 -4.75
N VAL A 446 -24.31 19.98 -5.67
CA VAL A 446 -23.17 19.05 -5.72
C VAL A 446 -21.86 19.80 -5.93
N LEU A 447 -21.83 20.74 -6.89
CA LEU A 447 -20.65 21.56 -7.18
C LEU A 447 -20.27 22.44 -5.99
N ALA A 448 -21.23 23.11 -5.36
CA ALA A 448 -20.98 23.87 -4.14
C ALA A 448 -20.42 22.98 -3.02
N SER A 449 -20.97 21.76 -2.85
CA SER A 449 -20.44 20.81 -1.86
C SER A 449 -19.02 20.37 -2.15
N GLN A 450 -18.67 20.12 -3.41
CA GLN A 450 -17.31 19.71 -3.80
C GLN A 450 -16.31 20.85 -3.63
N LEU A 451 -16.71 22.10 -3.86
CA LEU A 451 -15.85 23.27 -3.69
C LEU A 451 -15.59 23.60 -2.21
N MET A 452 -16.57 23.36 -1.32
CA MET A 452 -16.38 23.51 0.12
C MET A 452 -15.58 22.36 0.73
N GLU A 453 -15.91 21.12 0.37
CA GLU A 453 -15.25 19.91 0.85
C GLU A 453 -14.80 19.05 -0.34
N PRO A 454 -13.58 19.27 -0.86
CA PRO A 454 -13.10 18.52 -2.01
C PRO A 454 -12.98 17.03 -1.70
N GLY A 455 -13.57 16.19 -2.55
CA GLY A 455 -13.05 14.83 -2.72
C GLY A 455 -11.77 14.86 -3.55
N ASN A 456 -10.87 13.88 -3.38
CA ASN A 456 -9.56 13.87 -4.06
C ASN A 456 -9.68 14.07 -5.58
N TYR A 457 -10.58 13.35 -6.26
CA TYR A 457 -10.82 13.45 -7.71
C TYR A 457 -11.41 14.80 -8.18
N SER A 458 -11.89 15.64 -7.27
CA SER A 458 -12.36 17.00 -7.57
C SER A 458 -11.24 18.04 -7.59
N VAL A 459 -10.00 17.62 -7.30
CA VAL A 459 -8.81 18.46 -7.33
C VAL A 459 -7.95 18.05 -8.53
N PRO A 460 -7.59 18.99 -9.44
CA PRO A 460 -6.69 18.70 -10.56
C PRO A 460 -5.38 18.05 -10.11
N GLY A 461 -4.94 17.02 -10.83
CA GLY A 461 -3.67 16.32 -10.58
C GLY A 461 -3.71 15.21 -9.53
N MET A 462 -4.81 15.05 -8.78
CA MET A 462 -4.94 13.98 -7.78
C MET A 462 -5.33 12.61 -8.36
N VAL A 463 -5.90 12.60 -9.57
CA VAL A 463 -6.24 11.39 -10.33
C VAL A 463 -5.84 11.59 -11.78
N ASP A 464 -5.61 10.50 -12.51
CA ASP A 464 -5.40 10.57 -13.96
C ASP A 464 -6.64 11.19 -14.62
N PRO A 465 -6.51 12.31 -15.36
CA PRO A 465 -7.65 12.97 -16.00
C PRO A 465 -8.49 12.05 -16.89
N ARG A 466 -7.89 11.03 -17.50
CA ARG A 466 -8.58 10.05 -18.35
C ARG A 466 -9.63 9.25 -17.58
N THR A 467 -9.43 9.03 -16.28
CA THR A 467 -10.41 8.43 -15.36
C THR A 467 -11.76 9.16 -15.40
N LEU A 468 -11.72 10.48 -15.57
CA LEU A 468 -12.87 11.39 -15.55
C LEU A 468 -13.33 11.78 -16.97
N GLN A 469 -12.79 11.14 -18.01
CA GLN A 469 -12.92 11.57 -19.40
C GLN A 469 -12.51 13.04 -19.63
N LEU A 470 -11.47 13.47 -18.91
CA LEU A 470 -10.82 14.77 -19.06
C LEU A 470 -9.43 14.61 -19.66
N THR A 471 -8.87 15.71 -20.15
CA THR A 471 -7.54 15.74 -20.76
C THR A 471 -6.50 16.28 -19.78
N ALA A 472 -5.21 16.04 -20.07
CA ALA A 472 -4.12 16.70 -19.35
C ALA A 472 -4.20 18.23 -19.45
N ALA A 473 -4.67 18.76 -20.58
CA ALA A 473 -4.89 20.19 -20.76
C ALA A 473 -5.98 20.72 -19.81
N ASP A 474 -7.05 19.95 -19.58
CA ASP A 474 -8.07 20.33 -18.58
C ASP A 474 -7.47 20.45 -17.17
N ALA A 475 -6.58 19.53 -16.80
CA ALA A 475 -5.94 19.52 -15.48
C ALA A 475 -5.02 20.73 -15.25
N VAL A 476 -4.37 21.23 -16.31
CA VAL A 476 -3.40 22.34 -16.22
C VAL A 476 -4.06 23.71 -16.44
N LEU A 477 -5.03 23.79 -17.34
CA LEU A 477 -5.60 25.05 -17.82
C LEU A 477 -6.87 25.47 -17.10
N THR A 478 -7.48 24.60 -16.30
CA THR A 478 -8.68 24.95 -15.54
C THR A 478 -8.39 25.19 -14.07
N ASP A 479 -9.09 26.17 -13.51
CA ASP A 479 -9.18 26.31 -12.06
C ASP A 479 -10.03 25.17 -11.47
N ARG A 480 -10.04 25.08 -10.14
CA ARG A 480 -10.79 24.03 -9.44
C ARG A 480 -12.29 24.04 -9.77
N PHE A 481 -12.87 25.22 -9.97
CA PHE A 481 -14.26 25.35 -10.40
C PHE A 481 -14.48 24.75 -11.79
N GLY A 482 -13.66 25.12 -12.78
CA GLY A 482 -13.74 24.60 -14.13
C GLY A 482 -13.53 23.09 -14.19
N TRP A 483 -12.53 22.57 -13.47
CA TRP A 483 -12.29 21.13 -13.33
C TRP A 483 -13.50 20.39 -12.76
N CYS A 484 -14.03 20.86 -11.62
CA CYS A 484 -15.18 20.23 -10.98
C CYS A 484 -16.43 20.26 -11.87
N SER A 485 -16.66 21.38 -12.55
CA SER A 485 -17.81 21.56 -13.45
C SER A 485 -17.74 20.60 -14.64
N LYS A 486 -16.57 20.47 -15.27
CA LYS A 486 -16.35 19.52 -16.37
C LYS A 486 -16.47 18.06 -15.92
N MET A 487 -15.85 17.71 -14.79
CA MET A 487 -15.94 16.37 -14.19
C MET A 487 -17.40 15.97 -13.93
N LEU A 488 -18.19 16.85 -13.30
CA LEU A 488 -19.60 16.59 -13.03
C LEU A 488 -20.41 16.48 -14.34
N ALA A 489 -20.15 17.34 -15.32
CA ALA A 489 -20.80 17.27 -16.63
C ALA A 489 -20.52 15.91 -17.30
N ARG A 490 -19.26 15.47 -17.36
CA ARG A 490 -18.87 14.18 -17.97
C ARG A 490 -19.54 12.97 -17.33
N ILE A 491 -19.61 12.95 -16.00
CA ILE A 491 -20.26 11.89 -15.23
C ILE A 491 -21.76 11.82 -15.60
N CYS A 492 -22.45 12.96 -15.61
CA CYS A 492 -23.88 13.02 -15.91
C CYS A 492 -24.17 12.72 -17.39
N GLU A 493 -23.37 13.27 -18.32
CA GLU A 493 -23.46 12.97 -19.75
C GLU A 493 -23.32 11.47 -20.02
N SER A 494 -22.42 10.79 -19.31
CA SER A 494 -22.24 9.33 -19.46
C SER A 494 -23.47 8.57 -18.97
N ALA A 495 -24.05 8.98 -17.84
CA ALA A 495 -25.28 8.37 -17.33
C ALA A 495 -26.45 8.51 -18.33
N VAL A 496 -26.62 9.70 -18.92
CA VAL A 496 -27.64 9.93 -19.94
C VAL A 496 -27.32 9.17 -21.22
N ARG A 497 -26.08 9.20 -21.69
CA ARG A 497 -25.69 8.55 -22.96
C ARG A 497 -25.86 7.04 -22.93
N PHE A 498 -25.56 6.40 -21.81
CA PHE A 498 -25.52 4.95 -21.68
C PHE A 498 -26.77 4.37 -21.00
N HIS A 499 -27.83 5.15 -20.82
CA HIS A 499 -29.07 4.65 -20.22
C HIS A 499 -29.66 3.50 -21.06
N ASP A 500 -30.25 2.52 -20.38
CA ASP A 500 -30.94 1.39 -20.99
C ASP A 500 -32.17 1.01 -20.17
N THR A 501 -32.87 -0.04 -20.59
CA THR A 501 -34.10 -0.51 -19.92
C THR A 501 -33.87 -1.13 -18.54
N LYS A 502 -32.60 -1.30 -18.12
CA LYS A 502 -32.22 -1.80 -16.79
C LYS A 502 -31.87 -0.67 -15.82
N ALA A 503 -31.91 0.58 -16.28
CA ALA A 503 -31.63 1.77 -15.50
C ALA A 503 -32.85 2.22 -14.66
N LEU A 504 -32.59 2.77 -13.47
CA LEU A 504 -33.52 3.64 -12.75
C LEU A 504 -32.77 4.89 -12.29
N PHE A 505 -33.29 6.06 -12.64
CA PHE A 505 -32.73 7.33 -12.20
C PHE A 505 -33.46 7.80 -10.94
N VAL A 506 -32.70 8.14 -9.90
CA VAL A 506 -33.27 8.45 -8.57
C VAL A 506 -32.76 9.80 -8.11
N ASN A 507 -33.68 10.75 -7.93
CA ASN A 507 -33.35 12.05 -7.37
C ASN A 507 -33.12 11.92 -5.86
N TYR A 508 -32.09 12.59 -5.35
CA TYR A 508 -31.75 12.65 -3.92
C TYR A 508 -32.93 13.08 -3.06
N THR A 509 -33.79 13.98 -3.57
CA THR A 509 -34.98 14.46 -2.86
C THR A 509 -36.05 13.39 -2.62
N ALA A 510 -35.99 12.26 -3.34
CA ALA A 510 -36.86 11.11 -3.12
C ALA A 510 -36.33 10.15 -2.04
N LEU A 511 -35.11 10.36 -1.53
CA LEU A 511 -34.58 9.60 -0.39
C LEU A 511 -35.04 10.22 0.94
N PRO A 512 -35.30 9.41 1.98
CA PRO A 512 -35.06 7.95 2.04
C PRO A 512 -36.15 7.07 1.43
N GLU A 513 -37.34 7.58 1.15
CA GLU A 513 -38.53 6.78 0.81
C GLU A 513 -38.31 5.90 -0.43
N ALA A 514 -37.73 6.47 -1.50
CA ALA A 514 -37.45 5.74 -2.73
C ALA A 514 -36.54 4.52 -2.54
N ALA A 515 -35.69 4.51 -1.51
CA ALA A 515 -34.87 3.35 -1.17
C ALA A 515 -35.72 2.14 -0.76
N CYS A 516 -36.85 2.39 -0.09
CA CYS A 516 -37.77 1.37 0.43
C CYS A 516 -38.89 1.01 -0.56
N SER A 517 -39.08 1.80 -1.63
CA SER A 517 -40.12 1.59 -2.65
C SER A 517 -39.52 1.35 -4.03
N GLU A 518 -39.27 2.41 -4.82
CA GLU A 518 -38.88 2.32 -6.24
C GLU A 518 -37.56 1.56 -6.42
N VAL A 519 -36.55 1.86 -5.62
CA VAL A 519 -35.23 1.20 -5.67
C VAL A 519 -35.35 -0.26 -5.25
N ALA A 520 -36.05 -0.53 -4.14
CA ALA A 520 -36.28 -1.89 -3.67
C ALA A 520 -36.98 -2.74 -4.75
N LYS A 521 -38.06 -2.21 -5.32
CA LYS A 521 -38.80 -2.87 -6.41
C LYS A 521 -37.93 -3.09 -7.65
N HIS A 522 -37.13 -2.09 -8.05
CA HIS A 522 -36.25 -2.17 -9.23
C HIS A 522 -35.17 -3.24 -9.09
N PHE A 523 -34.62 -3.41 -7.89
CA PHE A 523 -33.69 -4.48 -7.56
C PHE A 523 -34.37 -5.82 -7.23
N GLY A 524 -35.69 -5.93 -7.38
CA GLY A 524 -36.45 -7.15 -7.12
C GLY A 524 -36.52 -7.54 -5.64
N LEU A 525 -36.42 -6.56 -4.75
CA LEU A 525 -36.49 -6.77 -3.30
C LEU A 525 -37.93 -6.74 -2.82
N HIS A 526 -38.33 -7.79 -2.11
CA HIS A 526 -39.57 -7.85 -1.36
C HIS A 526 -39.27 -7.53 0.10
N LEU A 527 -39.37 -6.25 0.47
CA LEU A 527 -39.15 -5.81 1.84
C LEU A 527 -40.41 -6.03 2.67
N SER A 528 -40.24 -6.63 3.85
CA SER A 528 -41.23 -6.60 4.92
C SER A 528 -41.34 -5.20 5.52
N ASP A 529 -42.43 -4.94 6.25
CA ASP A 529 -42.63 -3.67 6.96
C ASP A 529 -41.50 -3.40 7.96
N ASP A 530 -41.02 -4.43 8.65
CA ASP A 530 -39.89 -4.37 9.59
C ASP A 530 -38.56 -4.03 8.89
N GLU A 531 -38.24 -4.67 7.75
CA GLU A 531 -37.06 -4.33 6.95
C GLU A 531 -37.11 -2.87 6.48
N ALA A 532 -38.27 -2.43 5.97
CA ALA A 532 -38.46 -1.06 5.51
C ALA A 532 -38.35 -0.05 6.67
N GLU A 533 -38.87 -0.37 7.86
CA GLU A 533 -38.74 0.47 9.05
C GLU A 533 -37.27 0.58 9.52
N LYS A 534 -36.52 -0.53 9.54
CA LYS A 534 -35.07 -0.50 9.84
C LYS A 534 -34.28 0.38 8.87
N MET A 535 -34.59 0.27 7.57
CA MET A 535 -33.97 1.12 6.55
C MET A 535 -34.28 2.61 6.79
N ARG A 536 -35.55 2.96 7.08
CA ARG A 536 -35.94 4.35 7.41
C ARG A 536 -35.28 4.85 8.70
N ALA A 537 -35.19 4.01 9.73
CA ALA A 537 -34.52 4.35 10.98
C ALA A 537 -33.03 4.65 10.74
N ARG A 538 -32.34 3.88 9.89
CA ARG A 538 -30.96 4.16 9.51
C ARG A 538 -30.80 5.53 8.84
N ALA A 539 -31.78 5.99 8.09
CA ALA A 539 -31.72 7.28 7.41
C ALA A 539 -31.72 8.50 8.36
N GLN A 540 -32.07 8.31 9.64
CA GLN A 540 -32.00 9.34 10.68
C GLN A 540 -30.59 9.57 11.25
N PHE A 541 -29.58 8.91 10.71
CA PHE A 541 -28.18 9.06 11.12
C PHE A 541 -27.34 9.51 9.94
N HIS A 542 -26.25 10.22 10.21
CA HIS A 542 -25.36 10.69 9.16
C HIS A 542 -24.84 9.50 8.32
N SER A 543 -24.74 9.70 7.00
CA SER A 543 -24.42 8.60 6.10
C SER A 543 -22.96 8.12 6.21
N LYS A 544 -22.05 8.95 6.74
CA LYS A 544 -20.61 8.63 6.84
C LYS A 544 -20.09 8.51 8.26
N THR A 545 -20.89 8.85 9.26
CA THR A 545 -20.51 8.84 10.68
C THR A 545 -21.69 8.35 11.52
N PRO A 546 -21.46 7.73 12.68
CA PRO A 546 -22.53 7.15 13.49
C PRO A 546 -23.37 8.19 14.26
N PHE A 547 -23.18 9.48 14.00
CA PHE A 547 -23.89 10.54 14.71
C PHE A 547 -25.35 10.64 14.27
N TYR A 548 -26.25 10.78 15.26
CA TYR A 548 -27.66 11.04 15.02
C TYR A 548 -27.81 12.33 14.22
N TRP A 549 -28.65 12.29 13.19
CA TRP A 549 -28.83 13.34 12.22
C TRP A 549 -30.33 13.54 11.96
N ALA A 550 -30.94 14.46 12.70
CA ALA A 550 -32.38 14.69 12.69
C ALA A 550 -32.93 15.40 11.42
N GLY A 551 -32.24 15.31 10.27
CA GLY A 551 -32.63 15.97 9.02
C GLY A 551 -32.66 17.51 9.07
N LYS A 552 -32.18 18.13 10.16
CA LYS A 552 -32.15 19.59 10.34
C LYS A 552 -30.72 20.07 10.10
N ASP A 553 -30.56 21.01 9.16
CA ASP A 553 -29.34 21.72 8.78
C ASP A 553 -28.45 21.15 7.65
N GLU A 554 -29.05 20.81 6.50
CA GLU A 554 -28.43 21.24 5.23
C GLU A 554 -29.38 22.20 4.52
N ARG A 555 -29.22 23.51 4.76
CA ARG A 555 -29.65 24.46 3.71
C ARG A 555 -28.97 24.02 2.41
N PRO A 556 -29.66 24.08 1.25
CA PRO A 556 -29.04 23.80 -0.04
C PRO A 556 -27.68 24.48 -0.10
N LYS A 557 -26.63 23.72 -0.42
CA LYS A 557 -25.29 24.30 -0.57
C LYS A 557 -25.34 25.15 -1.83
N VAL A 558 -25.18 26.46 -1.70
CA VAL A 558 -25.30 27.38 -2.84
C VAL A 558 -23.93 27.89 -3.24
N LEU A 559 -23.66 27.92 -4.55
CA LEU A 559 -22.53 28.64 -5.12
C LEU A 559 -22.69 30.13 -4.85
N LYS A 560 -21.84 30.68 -3.99
CA LYS A 560 -21.93 32.09 -3.57
C LYS A 560 -21.56 33.07 -4.68
N ASP A 561 -20.67 32.67 -5.58
CA ASP A 561 -20.25 33.47 -6.73
C ASP A 561 -21.27 33.35 -7.87
N GLU A 562 -21.81 34.50 -8.31
CA GLU A 562 -22.86 34.55 -9.32
C GLU A 562 -22.36 34.18 -10.72
N ALA A 563 -21.12 34.55 -11.07
CA ALA A 563 -20.54 34.23 -12.36
C ALA A 563 -20.26 32.72 -12.49
N GLN A 564 -19.78 32.10 -11.41
CA GLN A 564 -19.67 30.65 -11.30
C GLN A 564 -21.03 29.97 -11.39
N ARG A 565 -22.04 30.50 -10.68
CA ARG A 565 -23.40 29.95 -10.74
C ARG A 565 -23.99 30.01 -12.15
N GLN A 566 -23.83 31.12 -12.86
CA GLN A 566 -24.29 31.26 -14.24
C GLN A 566 -23.59 30.24 -15.16
N LYS A 567 -22.26 30.18 -15.14
CA LYS A 567 -21.48 29.22 -15.95
C LYS A 567 -21.85 27.77 -15.65
N ALA A 568 -22.02 27.43 -14.37
CA ALA A 568 -22.44 26.09 -13.95
C ALA A 568 -23.85 25.77 -14.44
N THR A 569 -24.77 26.74 -14.40
CA THR A 569 -26.15 26.58 -14.90
C THR A 569 -26.16 26.35 -16.41
N GLU A 570 -25.39 27.12 -17.16
CA GLU A 570 -25.27 26.97 -18.62
C GLU A 570 -24.73 25.58 -19.00
N LEU A 571 -23.73 25.08 -18.27
CA LEU A 571 -23.12 23.77 -18.55
C LEU A 571 -23.97 22.58 -18.06
N LEU A 572 -24.46 22.63 -16.82
CA LEU A 572 -25.05 21.47 -16.13
C LEU A 572 -26.58 21.47 -16.17
N GLY A 573 -27.20 22.63 -16.41
CA GLY A 573 -28.65 22.80 -16.43
C GLY A 573 -29.35 21.91 -17.46
N PRO A 574 -28.94 21.91 -18.75
CA PRO A 574 -29.53 21.04 -19.76
C PRO A 574 -29.43 19.55 -19.39
N ILE A 575 -28.25 19.11 -18.96
CA ILE A 575 -28.01 17.71 -18.55
C ILE A 575 -28.90 17.32 -17.37
N TYR A 576 -29.11 18.23 -16.40
CA TYR A 576 -29.99 17.98 -15.27
C TYR A 576 -31.46 17.83 -15.68
N GLN A 577 -31.93 18.56 -16.70
CA GLN A 577 -33.28 18.36 -17.23
C GLN A 577 -33.42 16.99 -17.87
N GLU A 578 -32.42 16.53 -18.61
CA GLU A 578 -32.40 15.19 -19.20
C GLU A 578 -32.46 14.10 -18.12
N LEU A 579 -31.66 14.22 -17.05
CA LEU A 579 -31.72 13.29 -15.90
C LEU A 579 -33.11 13.25 -15.25
N LYS A 580 -33.78 14.40 -15.11
CA LYS A 580 -35.16 14.45 -14.58
C LYS A 580 -36.17 13.79 -15.54
N ALA A 581 -36.02 13.99 -16.84
CA ALA A 581 -36.87 13.36 -17.84
C ALA A 581 -36.74 11.82 -17.80
N LEU A 582 -35.54 11.30 -17.52
CA LEU A 582 -35.29 9.86 -17.35
C LEU A 582 -35.77 9.28 -16.01
N SER A 583 -36.16 10.14 -15.05
CA SER A 583 -36.66 9.73 -13.73
C SER A 583 -38.20 9.74 -13.65
N SER A 584 -38.86 10.23 -14.70
CA SER A 584 -40.31 10.29 -14.86
C SER A 584 -40.79 9.08 -15.65
#